data_AF-A0A6N2CVQ1-F1
#
_entry.id   AF-A0A6N2CVQ1-F1
#
_cell.length_a   1.000
_cell.length_b   1.000
_cell.length_c   1.000
_cell.angle_alpha   90.00
_cell.angle_beta   90.00
_cell.angle_gamma   90.00
#
_symmetry.space_group_name_H-M   'P 1'
#
loop_
_entity.id
_entity.type
_entity.pdbx_description
1 polymer ?
#
loop_
_entity_poly.entity_id
_entity_poly.type
_entity_poly.pdbx_seq_one_letter_code
_entity_poly.pdbx_strand_id
1 'polypeptide(L)'
;MKTKNLKLSVAYWMCWFLSLSSFFMSGVLFLSAIFLSFDSDLYNSVELVPLGAKYYFVEENMQGTPIADLQPWNFWWLFFQNIVGFAVLGLIFLFSRRIVHLVQRGKMFSSEQIKWFNGIGIGFLILAAITFFGPDFTEETRRATFSFNVKFIFAALFSFILAEIFQEGNRLNEESKLTV
;
A
#
# COMPACT_ATOMS: atom_id res chain seq x y z
N MET A 1 10.62 2.41 37.33
CA MET A 1 11.17 2.71 35.98
C MET A 1 10.54 1.74 34.98
N LYS A 2 9.59 2.16 34.13
CA LYS A 2 9.05 1.29 33.07
C LYS A 2 10.16 1.05 32.05
N THR A 3 10.68 -0.17 31.98
CA THR A 3 11.61 -0.60 30.93
C THR A 3 10.97 -0.32 29.58
N LYS A 4 11.50 0.67 28.87
CA LYS A 4 11.03 1.06 27.54
C LYS A 4 11.23 -0.15 26.62
N ASN A 5 10.15 -0.77 26.16
CA ASN A 5 10.25 -1.95 25.30
C ASN A 5 10.84 -1.53 23.94
N LEU A 6 12.15 -1.79 23.77
CA LEU A 6 12.91 -1.38 22.59
C LEU A 6 12.26 -1.88 21.29
N LYS A 7 11.73 -3.11 21.28
CA LYS A 7 11.09 -3.72 20.10
C LYS A 7 9.87 -2.91 19.65
N LEU A 8 9.01 -2.55 20.60
CA LEU A 8 7.83 -1.72 20.31
C LEU A 8 8.23 -0.31 19.87
N SER A 9 9.30 0.26 20.43
CA SER A 9 9.80 1.58 20.04
C SER A 9 10.35 1.57 18.61
N VAL A 10 11.09 0.54 18.23
CA VAL A 10 11.61 0.34 16.87
C VAL A 10 10.45 0.16 15.89
N ALA A 11 9.48 -0.71 16.20
CA ALA A 11 8.30 -0.93 15.35
C ALA A 11 7.50 0.36 15.11
N TYR A 12 7.34 1.20 16.14
CA TYR A 12 6.68 2.49 16.02
C TYR A 12 7.38 3.43 15.04
N TRP A 13 8.70 3.56 15.17
CA TRP A 13 9.52 4.40 14.30
C TRP A 13 9.55 3.89 12.87
N MET A 14 9.65 2.57 12.68
CA MET A 14 9.57 1.94 11.37
C MET A 14 8.22 2.22 10.70
N CYS A 15 7.10 2.06 11.41
CA CYS A 15 5.78 2.37 10.85
C CYS A 15 5.64 3.85 10.50
N TRP A 16 6.20 4.75 11.31
CA TRP A 16 6.20 6.19 11.00
C TRP A 16 7.00 6.48 9.73
N PHE A 17 8.21 5.97 9.64
CA PHE A 17 9.08 6.18 8.48
C PHE A 17 8.48 5.58 7.20
N LEU A 18 7.93 4.37 7.27
CA LEU A 18 7.28 3.71 6.13
C LEU A 18 6.02 4.46 5.68
N SER A 19 5.23 4.99 6.63
CA SER A 19 4.08 5.82 6.30
C SER A 19 4.49 7.12 5.61
N LEU A 20 5.49 7.83 6.15
CA LEU A 20 5.99 9.08 5.59
C LEU A 20 6.60 8.88 4.20
N SER A 21 7.46 7.88 4.04
CA SER A 21 8.08 7.56 2.75
C SER A 21 7.03 7.16 1.71
N SER A 22 6.00 6.41 2.09
CA SER A 22 4.92 6.03 1.16
C SER A 22 4.15 7.27 0.68
N PHE A 23 3.77 8.19 1.57
CA PHE A 23 3.11 9.44 1.16
C PHE A 23 4.03 10.34 0.32
N PHE A 24 5.31 10.41 0.66
CA PHE A 24 6.30 11.15 -0.12
C PHE A 24 6.42 10.60 -1.54
N MET A 25 6.58 9.28 -1.69
CA MET A 25 6.65 8.63 -3.01
C MET A 25 5.37 8.83 -3.82
N SER A 26 4.20 8.76 -3.18
CA SER A 26 2.93 9.10 -3.84
C SER A 26 2.92 10.54 -4.38
N GLY A 27 3.46 11.50 -3.63
CA GLY A 27 3.56 12.89 -4.05
C GLY A 27 4.56 13.09 -5.20
N VAL A 28 5.73 12.45 -5.12
CA VAL A 28 6.73 12.47 -6.19
C VAL A 28 6.16 11.90 -7.48
N LEU A 29 5.45 10.77 -7.42
CA LEU A 29 4.82 10.15 -8.60
C LEU A 29 3.75 11.04 -9.21
N PHE A 30 2.95 11.71 -8.40
CA PHE A 30 1.96 12.67 -8.88
C PHE A 30 2.61 13.85 -9.59
N LEU A 31 3.67 14.43 -9.01
CA LEU A 31 4.41 15.52 -9.63
C LEU A 31 5.11 15.08 -10.92
N SER A 32 5.69 13.86 -10.95
CA SER A 32 6.30 13.33 -12.17
C SER A 32 5.27 13.09 -13.27
N ALA A 33 4.07 12.61 -12.93
CA ALA A 33 2.99 12.43 -13.91
C ALA A 33 2.59 13.76 -14.56
N ILE A 34 2.48 14.81 -13.75
CA ILE A 34 2.19 16.17 -14.23
C ILE A 34 3.33 16.67 -15.10
N PHE A 35 4.58 16.57 -14.63
CA PHE A 35 5.75 17.07 -15.36
C PHE A 35 5.93 16.39 -16.72
N LEU A 36 5.83 15.06 -16.75
CA LEU A 36 5.86 14.26 -17.99
C LEU A 36 4.71 14.58 -18.95
N SER A 37 3.58 15.09 -18.44
CA SER A 37 2.45 15.49 -19.30
C SER A 37 2.68 16.84 -20.00
N PHE A 38 3.63 17.65 -19.54
CA PHE A 38 3.93 18.97 -20.12
C PHE A 38 5.20 18.99 -20.99
N ASP A 39 6.16 18.11 -20.72
CA ASP A 39 7.42 18.03 -21.48
C ASP A 39 7.33 16.91 -22.53
N SER A 40 7.05 17.28 -23.77
CA SER A 40 6.93 16.33 -24.89
C SER A 40 8.23 15.61 -25.20
N ASP A 41 9.38 16.26 -24.99
CA ASP A 41 10.69 15.68 -25.31
C ASP A 41 11.07 14.65 -24.26
N LEU A 42 10.75 14.93 -22.99
CA LEU A 42 10.89 13.96 -21.90
C LEU A 42 9.89 12.79 -22.06
N TYR A 43 8.63 13.07 -22.40
CA TYR A 43 7.61 12.05 -22.63
C TYR A 43 8.02 11.04 -23.72
N ASN A 44 8.66 11.52 -24.79
CA ASN A 44 9.10 10.69 -25.91
C ASN A 44 10.43 9.94 -25.65
N SER A 45 11.23 10.36 -24.68
CA SER A 45 12.53 9.74 -24.36
C SER A 45 12.46 8.70 -23.25
N VAL A 46 11.32 8.57 -22.58
CA VAL A 46 11.15 7.59 -21.51
C VAL A 46 10.56 6.30 -22.06
N GLU A 47 11.26 5.20 -21.83
CA GLU A 47 10.82 3.84 -22.17
C GLU A 47 10.35 3.10 -20.92
N LEU A 48 9.34 2.23 -21.08
CA LEU A 48 8.90 1.28 -20.07
C LEU A 48 9.41 -0.10 -20.44
N VAL A 49 10.23 -0.71 -19.58
CA VAL A 49 10.62 -2.12 -19.75
C VAL A 49 9.66 -3.04 -19.00
N PRO A 50 9.09 -4.05 -19.68
CA PRO A 50 8.35 -5.11 -19.03
C PRO A 50 9.31 -6.08 -18.34
N LEU A 51 9.38 -6.05 -17.01
CA LEU A 51 10.08 -7.07 -16.22
C LEU A 51 9.03 -7.94 -15.52
N GLY A 52 8.40 -8.83 -16.29
CA GLY A 52 7.18 -9.53 -15.89
C GLY A 52 5.95 -8.62 -15.95
N ALA A 53 5.02 -8.73 -14.99
CA ALA A 53 3.79 -7.91 -14.92
C ALA A 53 4.02 -6.50 -14.31
N LYS A 54 5.23 -5.95 -14.39
CA LYS A 54 5.59 -4.65 -13.83
C LYS A 54 6.48 -3.87 -14.78
N TYR A 55 6.24 -2.55 -14.81
CA TYR A 55 6.98 -1.60 -15.62
C TYR A 55 8.02 -0.87 -14.77
N TYR A 56 9.26 -0.81 -15.26
CA TYR A 56 10.34 -0.03 -14.69
C TYR A 56 10.88 0.94 -15.76
N PHE A 57 11.41 2.07 -15.31
CA PHE A 57 12.20 2.98 -16.15
C PHE A 57 13.56 2.33 -16.45
N VAL A 58 13.99 2.38 -17.71
CA VAL A 58 15.09 1.57 -18.25
C VAL A 58 16.48 2.15 -17.96
N GLU A 59 17.41 1.26 -17.60
CA GLU A 59 18.87 1.39 -17.77
C GLU A 59 19.25 0.73 -19.12
N GLU A 60 20.07 1.42 -19.92
CA GLU A 60 20.56 1.22 -21.32
C GLU A 60 20.47 -0.13 -22.09
N ASN A 61 20.10 -1.27 -21.51
CA ASN A 61 20.23 -2.60 -22.13
C ASN A 61 18.94 -3.44 -22.25
N MET A 62 17.75 -2.86 -22.05
CA MET A 62 16.48 -3.58 -22.23
C MET A 62 15.57 -2.86 -23.23
N GLN A 63 15.07 -3.57 -24.25
CA GLN A 63 14.08 -3.02 -25.21
C GLN A 63 12.78 -2.71 -24.46
N GLY A 64 12.47 -1.43 -24.27
CA GLY A 64 11.23 -0.97 -23.66
C GLY A 64 10.24 -0.47 -24.71
N THR A 65 8.96 -0.38 -24.32
CA THR A 65 7.97 0.35 -25.11
C THR A 65 8.10 1.84 -24.79
N PRO A 66 8.32 2.72 -25.78
CA PRO A 66 8.30 4.16 -25.55
C PRO A 66 6.96 4.57 -24.92
N ILE A 67 6.99 5.45 -23.92
CA ILE A 67 5.77 5.98 -23.32
C ILE A 67 4.89 6.67 -24.38
N ALA A 68 5.51 7.24 -25.42
CA ALA A 68 4.83 7.84 -26.57
C ALA A 68 3.84 6.91 -27.27
N ASP A 69 4.10 5.61 -27.29
CA ASP A 69 3.28 4.62 -28.00
C ASP A 69 2.09 4.12 -27.17
N LEU A 70 2.02 4.54 -25.90
CA LEU A 70 0.92 4.23 -25.00
C LEU A 70 -0.29 5.11 -25.31
N GLN A 71 -1.49 4.51 -25.25
CA GLN A 71 -2.71 5.31 -25.22
C GLN A 71 -2.70 6.21 -23.97
N PRO A 72 -3.08 7.50 -24.07
CA PRO A 72 -3.04 8.44 -22.95
C PRO A 72 -3.76 7.92 -21.69
N TRP A 73 -4.86 7.19 -21.88
CA TRP A 73 -5.59 6.56 -20.77
C TRP A 73 -4.74 5.56 -19.98
N ASN A 74 -3.93 4.74 -20.67
CA ASN A 74 -3.09 3.74 -20.04
C ASN A 74 -1.94 4.38 -19.24
N PHE A 75 -1.37 5.48 -19.74
CA PHE A 75 -0.39 6.27 -19.01
C PHE A 75 -0.95 6.77 -17.68
N TRP A 76 -2.11 7.45 -17.71
CA TRP A 76 -2.74 7.96 -16.49
C TRP A 76 -3.17 6.84 -15.54
N TRP A 77 -3.63 5.70 -16.07
CA TRP A 77 -3.99 4.54 -15.25
C TRP A 77 -2.79 3.98 -14.48
N LEU A 78 -1.62 3.84 -15.13
CA LEU A 78 -0.39 3.37 -14.47
C LEU A 78 0.03 4.29 -13.32
N PHE A 79 0.05 5.60 -13.56
CA PHE A 79 0.38 6.56 -12.51
C PHE A 79 -0.65 6.54 -11.38
N PHE A 80 -1.94 6.53 -11.72
CA PHE A 80 -3.03 6.43 -10.75
C PHE A 80 -2.89 5.19 -9.85
N GLN A 81 -2.66 4.02 -10.44
CA GLN A 81 -2.50 2.76 -9.70
C GLN A 81 -1.33 2.84 -8.71
N ASN A 82 -0.19 3.39 -9.13
CA ASN A 82 0.99 3.52 -8.25
C ASN A 82 0.77 4.59 -7.16
N ILE A 83 0.22 5.75 -7.50
CA ILE A 83 -0.10 6.83 -6.54
C ILE A 83 -1.05 6.32 -5.48
N VAL A 84 -2.17 5.72 -5.88
CA VAL A 84 -3.14 5.13 -4.95
C VAL A 84 -2.50 4.00 -4.15
N GLY A 85 -1.70 3.15 -4.78
CA GLY A 85 -0.97 2.08 -4.09
C GLY A 85 -0.10 2.57 -2.95
N PHE A 86 0.74 3.59 -3.21
CA PHE A 86 1.59 4.20 -2.19
C PHE A 86 0.78 4.96 -1.12
N ALA A 87 -0.28 5.68 -1.51
CA ALA A 87 -1.14 6.36 -0.55
C ALA A 87 -1.83 5.37 0.42
N VAL A 88 -2.34 4.25 -0.10
CA VAL A 88 -2.98 3.20 0.71
C VAL A 88 -1.96 2.50 1.62
N LEU A 89 -0.75 2.22 1.13
CA LEU A 89 0.34 1.72 2.00
C LEU A 89 0.66 2.71 3.12
N GLY A 90 0.71 4.01 2.81
CA GLY A 90 0.88 5.07 3.80
C GLY A 90 -0.16 5.03 4.91
N LEU A 91 -1.43 4.79 4.57
CA LEU A 91 -2.53 4.63 5.51
C LEU A 91 -2.41 3.34 6.35
N ILE A 92 -2.04 2.21 5.73
CA ILE A 92 -1.83 0.94 6.44
C ILE A 92 -0.75 1.09 7.52
N PHE A 93 0.38 1.71 7.19
CA PHE A 93 1.45 1.96 8.16
C PHE A 93 1.04 2.99 9.23
N LEU A 94 0.22 3.98 8.88
CA LEU A 94 -0.32 4.93 9.84
C LEU A 94 -1.22 4.25 10.87
N PHE A 95 -2.11 3.34 10.44
CA PHE A 95 -2.95 2.55 11.34
C PHE A 95 -2.11 1.59 12.20
N SER A 96 -1.13 0.92 11.59
CA SER A 96 -0.20 0.04 12.31
C SER A 96 0.55 0.79 13.41
N ARG A 97 1.02 2.02 13.14
CA ARG A 97 1.65 2.89 14.13
C ARG A 97 0.73 3.18 15.31
N ARG A 98 -0.56 3.47 15.04
CA ARG A 98 -1.56 3.75 16.10
C ARG A 98 -1.80 2.52 16.98
N ILE A 99 -1.87 1.33 16.39
CA ILE A 99 -1.98 0.06 17.12
C ILE A 99 -0.77 -0.12 18.05
N VAL A 100 0.46 0.02 17.53
CA VAL A 100 1.70 -0.10 18.32
C VAL A 100 1.73 0.90 19.48
N HIS A 101 1.29 2.14 19.23
CA HIS A 101 1.22 3.18 20.26
C HIS A 101 0.28 2.83 21.41
N LEU A 102 -0.89 2.25 21.11
CA LEU A 102 -1.81 1.80 22.16
C LEU A 102 -1.25 0.62 22.96
N VAL A 103 -0.59 -0.32 22.30
CA VAL A 103 0.10 -1.43 22.97
C VAL A 103 1.19 -0.91 23.91
N GLN A 104 1.99 0.08 23.50
CA GLN A 104 2.99 0.73 24.37
C GLN A 104 2.37 1.41 25.61
N ARG A 105 1.14 1.91 25.50
CA ARG A 105 0.40 2.52 26.61
C ARG A 105 -0.30 1.48 27.50
N GLY A 106 -0.20 0.20 27.19
CA GLY A 106 -0.87 -0.88 27.93
C GLY A 106 -2.38 -0.94 27.69
N LYS A 107 -2.88 -0.22 26.68
CA LYS A 107 -4.29 -0.26 26.28
C LYS A 107 -4.45 -1.31 25.19
N MET A 108 -4.42 -2.59 25.58
CA MET A 108 -4.72 -3.70 24.69
C MET A 108 -6.23 -3.95 24.67
N PHE A 109 -6.72 -4.48 23.53
CA PHE A 109 -8.11 -4.82 23.29
C PHE A 109 -9.06 -3.61 23.29
N SER A 110 -8.63 -2.42 22.86
CA SER A 110 -9.58 -1.31 22.74
C SER A 110 -10.41 -1.43 21.45
N SER A 111 -11.64 -0.92 21.49
CA SER A 111 -12.49 -0.80 20.29
C SER A 111 -11.84 0.02 19.17
N GLU A 112 -10.92 0.93 19.49
CA GLU A 112 -10.12 1.67 18.52
C GLU A 112 -9.15 0.77 17.75
N GLN A 113 -8.52 -0.22 18.40
CA GLN A 113 -7.60 -1.15 17.74
C GLN A 113 -8.33 -2.00 16.71
N ILE A 114 -9.53 -2.47 17.05
CA ILE A 114 -10.41 -3.24 16.14
C ILE A 114 -10.69 -2.42 14.88
N LYS A 115 -11.07 -1.15 15.03
CA LYS A 115 -11.32 -0.24 13.90
C LYS A 115 -10.08 -0.08 13.01
N TRP A 116 -8.89 0.02 13.59
CA TRP A 116 -7.66 0.16 12.81
C TRP A 116 -7.24 -1.14 12.12
N PHE A 117 -7.41 -2.31 12.74
CA PHE A 117 -7.20 -3.59 12.07
C PHE A 117 -8.17 -3.80 10.91
N ASN A 118 -9.45 -3.43 11.08
CA ASN A 118 -10.42 -3.43 9.98
C ASN A 118 -10.00 -2.47 8.86
N GLY A 119 -9.52 -1.28 9.21
CA GLY A 119 -8.98 -0.31 8.25
C GLY A 119 -7.78 -0.84 7.46
N ILE A 120 -6.86 -1.56 8.11
CA ILE A 120 -5.72 -2.22 7.44
C ILE A 120 -6.23 -3.30 6.49
N GLY A 121 -7.20 -4.11 6.90
CA GLY A 121 -7.81 -5.15 6.06
C GLY A 121 -8.45 -4.58 4.80
N ILE A 122 -9.23 -3.52 4.94
CA ILE A 122 -9.82 -2.78 3.81
C ILE A 122 -8.73 -2.19 2.91
N GLY A 123 -7.65 -1.64 3.49
CA GLY A 123 -6.50 -1.14 2.73
C GLY A 123 -5.89 -2.21 1.83
N PHE A 124 -5.68 -3.42 2.35
CA PHE A 124 -5.19 -4.54 1.54
C PHE A 124 -6.18 -5.00 0.47
N LEU A 125 -7.49 -4.95 0.72
CA LEU A 125 -8.50 -5.20 -0.33
C LEU A 125 -8.46 -4.16 -1.45
N ILE A 126 -8.27 -2.88 -1.11
CA ILE A 126 -8.11 -1.83 -2.11
C ILE A 126 -6.85 -2.10 -2.94
N LEU A 127 -5.73 -2.46 -2.30
CA LEU A 127 -4.49 -2.84 -3.01
C LEU A 127 -4.71 -4.04 -3.95
N ALA A 128 -5.48 -5.05 -3.51
CA ALA A 128 -5.83 -6.17 -4.36
C ALA A 128 -6.68 -5.75 -5.56
N ALA A 129 -7.68 -4.88 -5.36
CA ALA A 129 -8.57 -4.40 -6.40
C ALA A 129 -7.82 -3.57 -7.46
N ILE A 130 -6.98 -2.63 -7.04
CA ILE A 130 -6.23 -1.78 -7.99
C ILE A 130 -5.15 -2.56 -8.74
N THR A 131 -4.61 -3.63 -8.15
CA THR A 131 -3.61 -4.48 -8.82
C THR A 131 -4.21 -5.59 -9.68
N PHE A 132 -5.53 -5.77 -9.59
CA PHE A 132 -6.23 -6.78 -10.38
C PHE A 132 -6.13 -6.51 -11.88
N PHE A 133 -6.21 -5.24 -12.28
CA PHE A 133 -6.22 -4.83 -13.68
C PHE A 133 -4.95 -4.06 -14.03
N GLY A 134 -4.10 -4.67 -14.85
CA GLY A 134 -2.90 -4.04 -15.38
C GLY A 134 -2.91 -4.08 -16.91
N PRO A 135 -2.55 -2.98 -17.60
CA PRO A 135 -2.34 -3.06 -19.03
C PRO A 135 -1.09 -3.90 -19.32
N ASP A 136 -1.14 -4.75 -20.35
CA ASP A 136 0.00 -5.51 -20.88
C ASP A 136 0.51 -4.82 -22.15
N PHE A 137 1.78 -4.42 -22.15
CA PHE A 137 2.43 -3.73 -23.26
C PHE A 137 3.47 -4.61 -23.96
N THR A 138 3.27 -5.93 -23.99
CA THR A 138 4.08 -6.80 -24.85
C THR A 138 3.81 -6.55 -26.34
N GLU A 139 4.90 -6.53 -27.13
CA GLU A 139 5.00 -5.90 -28.47
C GLU A 139 3.99 -6.35 -29.52
N GLU A 140 3.37 -7.53 -29.40
CA GLU A 140 2.50 -8.07 -30.47
C GLU A 140 1.00 -7.96 -30.18
N THR A 141 0.57 -7.72 -28.95
CA THR A 141 -0.87 -7.54 -28.66
C THR A 141 -1.08 -6.69 -27.42
N ARG A 142 -1.75 -5.54 -27.57
CA ARG A 142 -2.33 -4.75 -26.46
C ARG A 142 -3.38 -5.60 -25.74
N ARG A 143 -2.97 -6.41 -24.77
CA ARG A 143 -3.87 -7.24 -23.96
C ARG A 143 -4.04 -6.60 -22.59
N ALA A 144 -5.22 -6.76 -22.00
CA ALA A 144 -5.39 -6.48 -20.59
C ALA A 144 -4.95 -7.73 -19.83
N THR A 145 -4.01 -7.58 -18.89
CA THR A 145 -3.57 -8.68 -18.04
C THR A 145 -4.25 -8.57 -16.68
N PHE A 146 -4.94 -9.65 -16.32
CA PHE A 146 -5.54 -9.80 -15.01
C PHE A 146 -4.51 -10.43 -14.07
N SER A 147 -4.02 -9.64 -13.12
CA SER A 147 -3.03 -10.10 -12.14
C SER A 147 -3.69 -10.21 -10.77
N PHE A 148 -4.06 -11.43 -10.37
CA PHE A 148 -4.67 -11.65 -9.06
C PHE A 148 -3.58 -11.84 -8.00
N ASN A 149 -3.26 -10.77 -7.26
CA ASN A 149 -2.24 -10.83 -6.22
C ASN A 149 -2.82 -11.36 -4.90
N VAL A 150 -2.84 -12.69 -4.78
CA VAL A 150 -3.38 -13.41 -3.61
C VAL A 150 -2.75 -12.97 -2.29
N LYS A 151 -1.51 -12.45 -2.31
CA LYS A 151 -0.80 -11.98 -1.09
C LYS A 151 -1.58 -10.88 -0.38
N PHE A 152 -2.20 -9.96 -1.11
CA PHE A 152 -3.00 -8.89 -0.51
C PHE A 152 -4.30 -9.41 0.09
N ILE A 153 -4.93 -10.40 -0.53
CA ILE A 153 -6.14 -11.04 0.00
C ILE A 153 -5.84 -11.77 1.31
N PHE A 154 -4.74 -12.54 1.37
CA PHE A 154 -4.33 -13.17 2.62
C PHE A 154 -3.97 -12.15 3.71
N ALA A 155 -3.26 -11.07 3.36
CA ALA A 155 -2.95 -10.00 4.30
C ALA A 155 -4.23 -9.32 4.85
N ALA A 156 -5.22 -9.08 3.99
CA ALA A 156 -6.53 -8.57 4.40
C ALA A 156 -7.23 -9.54 5.37
N LEU A 157 -7.27 -10.83 5.03
CA LEU A 157 -7.86 -11.88 5.85
C LEU A 157 -7.21 -11.94 7.24
N PHE A 158 -5.87 -11.95 7.32
CA PHE A 158 -5.18 -11.93 8.61
C PHE A 158 -5.49 -10.68 9.44
N SER A 159 -5.64 -9.52 8.79
CA SER A 159 -6.02 -8.29 9.48
C SER A 159 -7.42 -8.35 10.07
N PHE A 160 -8.38 -8.93 9.35
CA PHE A 160 -9.74 -9.14 9.86
C PHE A 160 -9.79 -10.19 10.97
N ILE A 161 -9.05 -11.29 10.84
CA ILE A 161 -8.93 -12.30 11.90
C ILE A 161 -8.35 -11.65 13.18
N LEU A 162 -7.33 -10.81 13.05
CA LEU A 162 -6.79 -10.05 14.19
C LEU A 162 -7.83 -9.09 14.77
N ALA A 163 -8.63 -8.42 13.94
CA ALA A 163 -9.71 -7.56 14.43
C ALA A 163 -10.72 -8.34 15.28
N GLU A 164 -11.15 -9.51 14.83
CA GLU A 164 -12.07 -10.39 15.56
C GLU A 164 -11.46 -10.93 16.85
N ILE A 165 -10.19 -11.36 16.84
CA ILE A 165 -9.49 -11.79 18.07
C ILE A 165 -9.45 -10.65 19.09
N PHE A 166 -9.19 -9.42 18.65
CA PHE A 166 -9.16 -8.27 19.53
C PHE A 166 -10.56 -7.87 20.02
N GLN A 167 -11.60 -8.10 19.22
CA GLN A 167 -12.99 -7.89 19.59
C GLN A 167 -13.43 -8.83 20.70
N GLU A 168 -13.14 -10.13 20.55
CA GLU A 168 -13.42 -11.12 21.57
C GLU A 168 -12.62 -10.83 22.86
N GLY A 169 -11.35 -10.47 22.73
CA GLY A 169 -10.52 -10.04 23.86
C GLY A 169 -11.06 -8.80 24.58
N ASN A 170 -11.66 -7.84 23.86
CA ASN A 170 -12.30 -6.68 24.48
C ASN A 170 -13.54 -7.09 25.28
N ARG A 171 -14.40 -7.94 24.70
CA ARG A 171 -15.61 -8.45 25.37
C ARG A 171 -15.28 -9.15 26.68
N LEU A 172 -14.30 -10.06 26.67
CA LEU A 172 -13.86 -10.77 27.89
C LEU A 172 -13.30 -9.82 28.96
N ASN A 173 -12.59 -8.77 28.56
CA ASN A 173 -12.07 -7.76 29.48
C ASN A 173 -13.19 -6.89 30.09
N GLU A 174 -14.25 -6.62 29.34
CA GLU A 174 -15.44 -5.92 29.85
C GLU A 174 -16.22 -6.81 30.83
N GLU A 175 -16.47 -8.07 30.48
CA GLU A 175 -17.14 -9.04 31.36
C GLU A 175 -16.38 -9.25 32.68
N SER A 176 -15.05 -9.39 32.61
CA SER A 176 -14.22 -9.54 33.81
C SER A 176 -14.26 -8.32 34.73
N LYS A 177 -14.46 -7.11 34.20
CA LYS A 177 -14.58 -5.89 35.02
C LYS A 177 -15.94 -5.75 35.69
N LEU A 178 -16.97 -6.36 35.15
CA LEU A 178 -18.34 -6.34 35.69
C LEU A 178 -18.58 -7.43 36.74
N THR A 179 -17.72 -8.45 36.78
CA THR A 179 -17.86 -9.62 37.66
C THR A 179 -17.08 -9.50 38.98
N VAL A 180 -16.23 -8.47 39.12
CA VAL A 180 -15.51 -8.12 40.36
C VAL A 180 -16.24 -7.00 41.08
#